data_AF-A0A395LWR8-F1
#
_entry.id   AF-A0A395LWR8-F1
#
_cell.length_a   1.000
_cell.length_b   1.000
_cell.length_c   1.000
_cell.angle_alpha   90.00
_cell.angle_beta   90.00
_cell.angle_gamma   90.00
#
_symmetry.space_group_name_H-M   'P 1'
#
loop_
_entity.id
_entity.type
_entity.pdbx_description
1 polymer ?
#
loop_
_entity_poly.entity_id
_entity_poly.type
_entity_poly.pdbx_seq_one_letter_code
_entity_poly.pdbx_strand_id
1 'polypeptide(L)'
;MATWDACRRYVMARALLLFLLLTCFVNFPPAAWSQTTKRVVLQGFWWDYWNNNYPFAWANYLTDLAPRLRELGIDAVWIPPSVKNEGGPTAVGYAPFDHYDLGDKFQKGDVRTRLGTKDELLRMAAVMHANGIEVVQDIVFNHIIGANVRDPLAQDDQYKIFRYTSFATPQTVGDSVDYIGRRGRFPKNWINFHPNPWRGFGGNPGSSLNDVTSAFFGPDICFDPRAYGQSSLPTGNPLVYNPPQSLNYMRNELRRWFIWHTKQIGIDGYRFDAVKHFEPHVVHDVVWHVASSSGDITQGVNGSPALGWDILSIGEWVGGKTELDEWAGAPPAPESVLEGGLSSTGRNLGGVDNRAGTFDFGLRGFSTDGLVGMVYGFGAFDMSTIPSLQQDNRGRTVPFVNNHDTFRPPLQPNGDYPVGTWTSSSELGRNIDPREPRLAVAYAIILSVDGSPQIFFEDLFNIGSGGIRYTHIPSNPASLPVRDDIANFDSVSSETPIQKRRLLCAHSRDR
;
A
#
# COMPACT_ATOMS: atom_id res chain seq x y z
N MET A 1 8.77 -76.88 19.57
CA MET A 1 9.10 -75.60 20.23
C MET A 1 9.64 -74.53 19.26
N ALA A 2 10.31 -74.86 18.15
CA ALA A 2 10.89 -73.86 17.23
C ALA A 2 9.90 -73.04 16.36
N THR A 3 8.66 -73.50 16.17
CA THR A 3 7.66 -72.82 15.32
C THR A 3 6.88 -71.71 16.03
N TRP A 4 6.76 -71.79 17.35
CA TRP A 4 6.04 -70.79 18.17
C TRP A 4 6.83 -69.50 18.34
N ASP A 5 8.17 -69.56 18.43
CA ASP A 5 9.02 -68.39 18.57
C ASP A 5 9.11 -67.54 17.30
N ALA A 6 9.06 -68.16 16.12
CA ALA A 6 9.08 -67.44 14.85
C ALA A 6 7.80 -66.61 14.63
N CYS A 7 6.64 -67.17 14.97
CA CYS A 7 5.36 -66.48 14.87
C CYS A 7 5.27 -65.31 15.85
N ARG A 8 5.77 -65.48 17.08
CA ARG A 8 5.81 -64.44 18.11
C ARG A 8 6.72 -63.27 17.74
N ARG A 9 7.88 -63.54 17.14
CA ARG A 9 8.79 -62.50 16.62
C ARG A 9 8.18 -61.75 15.44
N TYR A 10 7.45 -62.42 14.56
CA TYR A 10 6.79 -61.80 13.41
C TYR A 10 5.63 -60.88 13.83
N VAL A 11 4.82 -61.29 14.80
CA VAL A 11 3.73 -60.47 15.36
C VAL A 11 4.29 -59.28 16.14
N MET A 12 5.34 -59.47 16.95
CA MET A 12 6.03 -58.39 17.66
C MET A 12 6.65 -57.39 16.68
N ALA A 13 7.30 -57.84 15.61
CA ALA A 13 7.91 -56.96 14.60
C ALA A 13 6.84 -56.12 13.87
N ARG A 14 5.69 -56.71 13.51
CA ARG A 14 4.58 -55.96 12.90
C ARG A 14 3.93 -54.99 13.87
N ALA A 15 3.76 -55.37 15.14
CA ALA A 15 3.24 -54.48 16.18
C ALA A 15 4.18 -53.30 16.43
N LEU A 16 5.50 -53.54 16.44
CA LEU A 16 6.51 -52.48 16.57
C LEU A 16 6.54 -51.55 15.36
N LEU A 17 6.38 -52.09 14.14
CA LEU A 17 6.32 -51.30 12.91
C LEU A 17 5.04 -50.46 12.85
N LEU A 18 3.90 -51.01 13.28
CA LEU A 18 2.63 -50.28 13.39
C LEU A 18 2.69 -49.21 14.48
N PHE A 19 3.35 -49.49 15.61
CA PHE A 19 3.57 -48.52 16.68
C PHE A 19 4.50 -47.40 16.23
N LEU A 20 5.60 -47.71 15.54
CA LEU A 20 6.50 -46.73 14.94
C LEU A 20 5.79 -45.87 13.89
N LEU A 21 5.01 -46.50 12.99
CA LEU A 21 4.18 -45.78 12.01
C LEU A 21 3.16 -44.88 12.70
N LEU A 22 2.44 -45.37 13.73
CA LEU A 22 1.52 -44.53 14.51
C LEU A 22 2.27 -43.34 15.12
N THR A 23 3.40 -43.56 15.80
CA THR A 23 4.17 -42.48 16.46
C THR A 23 4.73 -41.44 15.50
N CYS A 24 5.01 -41.82 14.25
CA CYS A 24 5.40 -40.90 13.17
C CYS A 24 4.23 -40.02 12.69
N PHE A 25 2.98 -40.46 12.85
CA PHE A 25 1.79 -39.67 12.49
C PHE A 25 1.20 -38.85 13.66
N VAL A 26 1.49 -39.18 14.93
CA VAL A 26 0.95 -38.43 16.09
C VAL A 26 1.85 -37.30 16.61
N ASN A 27 3.08 -37.14 16.10
CA ASN A 27 4.04 -36.13 16.58
C ASN A 27 4.43 -35.08 15.53
N PHE A 28 3.63 -34.87 14.48
CA PHE A 28 3.65 -33.56 13.86
C PHE A 28 2.85 -32.65 14.80
N PRO A 29 3.46 -31.64 15.46
CA PRO A 29 2.64 -30.52 15.89
C PRO A 29 1.83 -30.12 14.65
N PRO A 30 0.52 -29.82 14.76
CA PRO A 30 -0.14 -29.16 13.66
C PRO A 30 0.80 -28.02 13.31
N ALA A 31 1.40 -28.06 12.11
CA ALA A 31 1.95 -26.84 11.59
C ALA A 31 0.80 -25.87 11.78
N ALA A 32 1.00 -24.83 12.59
CA ALA A 32 0.19 -23.65 12.43
C ALA A 32 0.59 -23.19 11.03
N TRP A 33 -0.02 -23.77 10.01
CA TRP A 33 -0.20 -23.09 8.75
C TRP A 33 -0.82 -21.79 9.23
N SER A 34 -0.03 -20.71 9.22
CA SER A 34 -0.57 -19.37 9.33
C SER A 34 -1.66 -19.37 8.28
N GLN A 35 -2.91 -19.50 8.71
CA GLN A 35 -4.02 -19.22 7.85
C GLN A 35 -3.92 -17.72 7.70
N THR A 36 -3.17 -17.29 6.69
CA THR A 36 -3.32 -15.96 6.16
C THR A 36 -4.78 -15.87 5.76
N THR A 37 -5.57 -15.21 6.61
CA THR A 37 -6.97 -14.91 6.30
C THR A 37 -6.95 -14.13 4.99
N LYS A 38 -7.42 -14.77 3.93
CA LYS A 38 -7.52 -14.16 2.61
C LYS A 38 -8.49 -13.00 2.74
N ARG A 39 -7.98 -11.77 2.59
CA ARG A 39 -8.79 -10.54 2.62
C ARG A 39 -9.15 -10.17 1.19
N VAL A 40 -10.43 -9.89 0.94
CA VAL A 40 -10.85 -9.21 -0.29
C VAL A 40 -10.70 -7.71 -0.08
N VAL A 41 -9.70 -7.13 -0.75
CA VAL A 41 -9.33 -5.72 -0.59
C VAL A 41 -9.98 -4.89 -1.69
N LEU A 42 -10.66 -3.80 -1.36
CA LEU A 42 -11.12 -2.81 -2.33
C LEU A 42 -10.16 -1.61 -2.33
N GLN A 43 -9.61 -1.24 -3.49
CA GLN A 43 -9.10 0.12 -3.67
C GLN A 43 -10.30 1.07 -3.73
N GLY A 44 -10.54 1.85 -2.67
CA GLY A 44 -11.74 2.67 -2.47
C GLY A 44 -11.74 4.01 -3.20
N PHE A 45 -10.94 4.16 -4.25
CA PHE A 45 -10.79 5.39 -5.01
C PHE A 45 -10.22 5.10 -6.41
N TRP A 46 -10.26 6.11 -7.27
CA TRP A 46 -9.59 6.15 -8.57
C TRP A 46 -8.73 7.42 -8.67
N TRP A 47 -7.97 7.60 -9.77
CA TRP A 47 -6.94 8.65 -9.86
C TRP A 47 -7.42 10.04 -9.42
N ASP A 48 -8.53 10.52 -9.99
CA ASP A 48 -9.09 11.84 -9.75
C ASP A 48 -10.38 11.81 -8.92
N TYR A 49 -10.50 10.87 -7.96
CA TYR A 49 -11.71 10.63 -7.17
C TYR A 49 -12.46 11.90 -6.73
N TRP A 50 -13.70 12.02 -7.18
CA TRP A 50 -14.52 13.21 -6.94
C TRP A 50 -16.01 12.85 -7.02
N ASN A 51 -16.79 13.43 -6.11
CA ASN A 51 -18.24 13.37 -6.14
C ASN A 51 -18.80 14.73 -5.68
N ASN A 52 -19.72 15.30 -6.46
CA ASN A 52 -20.30 16.62 -6.23
C ASN A 52 -21.09 16.70 -4.93
N ASN A 53 -21.58 15.57 -4.43
CA ASN A 53 -22.29 15.51 -3.14
C ASN A 53 -21.31 15.45 -1.94
N TYR A 54 -20.02 15.20 -2.18
CA TYR A 54 -18.97 15.04 -1.17
C TYR A 54 -17.71 15.86 -1.51
N PRO A 55 -17.81 17.18 -1.76
CA PRO A 55 -16.67 17.99 -2.14
C PRO A 55 -15.63 18.02 -1.01
N PHE A 56 -14.43 17.51 -1.30
CA PHE A 56 -13.35 17.37 -0.31
C PHE A 56 -13.80 16.67 0.99
N ALA A 57 -14.64 15.64 0.85
CA ALA A 57 -15.25 14.90 1.94
C ALA A 57 -15.31 13.40 1.62
N TRP A 58 -14.27 12.86 0.96
CA TRP A 58 -14.26 11.47 0.52
C TRP A 58 -14.40 10.46 1.67
N ALA A 59 -13.92 10.79 2.87
CA ALA A 59 -14.14 9.97 4.05
C ALA A 59 -15.64 9.79 4.35
N ASN A 60 -16.46 10.83 4.15
CA ASN A 60 -17.90 10.74 4.31
C ASN A 60 -18.54 9.86 3.22
N TYR A 61 -18.05 9.97 1.98
CA TYR A 61 -18.49 9.11 0.88
C TYR A 61 -18.26 7.63 1.22
N LEU A 62 -17.05 7.28 1.66
CA LEU A 62 -16.69 5.93 2.07
C LEU A 62 -17.49 5.46 3.28
N THR A 63 -17.78 6.36 4.22
CA THR A 63 -18.63 6.06 5.38
C THR A 63 -20.03 5.60 4.96
N ASP A 64 -20.64 6.32 4.02
CA ASP A 64 -21.99 6.02 3.53
C ASP A 64 -22.03 4.76 2.65
N LEU A 65 -20.90 4.43 2.01
CA LEU A 65 -20.74 3.23 1.18
C LEU A 65 -20.49 1.95 2.00
N ALA A 66 -19.94 2.07 3.21
CA ALA A 66 -19.43 0.95 4.01
C ALA A 66 -20.42 -0.23 4.17
N PRO A 67 -21.72 -0.04 4.48
CA PRO A 67 -22.65 -1.16 4.61
C PRO A 67 -22.77 -2.00 3.33
N ARG A 68 -22.81 -1.34 2.17
CA ARG A 68 -22.89 -2.02 0.87
C ARG A 68 -21.60 -2.75 0.53
N LEU A 69 -20.44 -2.22 0.92
CA LEU A 69 -19.17 -2.94 0.72
C LEU A 69 -19.16 -4.26 1.48
N ARG A 70 -19.71 -4.26 2.71
CA ARG A 70 -19.80 -5.49 3.49
C ARG A 70 -20.76 -6.49 2.86
N GLU A 71 -21.91 -6.04 2.36
CA GLU A 71 -22.86 -6.88 1.61
C GLU A 71 -22.24 -7.50 0.34
N LEU A 72 -21.24 -6.84 -0.25
CA LEU A 72 -20.48 -7.34 -1.39
C LEU A 72 -19.30 -8.26 -0.99
N GLY A 73 -19.12 -8.57 0.30
CA GLY A 73 -18.04 -9.44 0.78
C GLY A 73 -16.66 -8.78 0.79
N ILE A 74 -16.58 -7.45 0.84
CA ILE A 74 -15.32 -6.73 1.04
C ILE A 74 -14.89 -6.82 2.51
N ASP A 75 -13.63 -7.20 2.74
CA ASP A 75 -13.04 -7.33 4.08
C ASP A 75 -12.19 -6.12 4.45
N ALA A 76 -11.58 -5.46 3.47
CA ALA A 76 -10.68 -4.33 3.70
C ALA A 76 -10.82 -3.26 2.63
N VAL A 77 -10.70 -1.98 3.00
CA VAL A 77 -10.72 -0.85 2.05
C VAL A 77 -9.39 -0.11 2.12
N TRP A 78 -8.68 -0.07 0.99
CA TRP A 78 -7.55 0.83 0.76
C TRP A 78 -8.05 2.23 0.47
N ILE A 79 -7.80 3.14 1.42
CA ILE A 79 -8.18 4.55 1.36
C ILE A 79 -7.00 5.41 0.84
N PRO A 80 -7.27 6.56 0.19
CA PRO A 80 -6.22 7.48 -0.26
C PRO A 80 -5.29 7.97 0.86
N PRO A 81 -4.15 8.60 0.53
CA PRO A 81 -3.29 9.26 1.51
C PRO A 81 -4.05 10.31 2.33
N SER A 82 -4.02 10.18 3.67
CA SER A 82 -4.82 11.02 4.59
C SER A 82 -4.13 12.31 5.05
N VAL A 83 -2.84 12.47 4.78
CA VAL A 83 -2.06 13.62 5.24
C VAL A 83 -2.22 14.83 4.32
N LYS A 84 -2.04 16.04 4.87
CA LYS A 84 -2.08 17.29 4.09
C LYS A 84 -1.07 17.23 2.96
N ASN A 85 -1.54 17.59 1.77
CA ASN A 85 -0.77 17.63 0.53
C ASN A 85 -0.45 19.08 0.13
N GLU A 86 0.51 19.24 -0.78
CA GLU A 86 0.94 20.55 -1.31
C GLU A 86 -0.21 21.37 -1.89
N GLY A 87 -1.08 20.75 -2.70
CA GLY A 87 -2.30 21.36 -3.24
C GLY A 87 -3.49 21.40 -2.27
N GLY A 88 -3.27 21.20 -0.97
CA GLY A 88 -4.35 21.18 0.02
C GLY A 88 -5.43 20.14 -0.33
N PRO A 89 -6.72 20.53 -0.40
CA PRO A 89 -7.81 19.61 -0.67
C PRO A 89 -7.96 19.25 -2.16
N THR A 90 -7.32 19.98 -3.09
CA THR A 90 -7.41 19.65 -4.53
C THR A 90 -6.44 18.54 -4.94
N ALA A 91 -5.39 18.29 -4.14
CA ALA A 91 -4.42 17.22 -4.38
C ALA A 91 -5.02 15.82 -4.10
N VAL A 92 -4.62 14.83 -4.89
CA VAL A 92 -5.16 13.45 -4.80
C VAL A 92 -4.59 12.66 -3.62
N GLY A 93 -3.38 12.99 -3.16
CA GLY A 93 -2.75 12.37 -1.98
C GLY A 93 -1.24 12.12 -2.10
N TYR A 94 -0.73 11.98 -3.33
CA TYR A 94 0.67 11.62 -3.64
C TYR A 94 1.64 12.80 -3.73
N ALA A 95 1.31 13.91 -3.09
CA ALA A 95 2.18 15.09 -2.92
C ALA A 95 2.18 15.53 -1.45
N PRO A 96 2.54 14.63 -0.51
CA PRO A 96 2.41 14.91 0.92
C PRO A 96 3.24 16.13 1.31
N PHE A 97 2.70 16.94 2.22
CA PHE A 97 3.34 18.14 2.76
C PHE A 97 3.59 18.01 4.26
N ASP A 98 2.55 17.86 5.09
CA ASP A 98 2.69 17.71 6.55
C ASP A 98 2.15 16.34 6.98
N HIS A 99 3.07 15.47 7.39
CA HIS A 99 2.77 14.13 7.88
C HIS A 99 1.76 14.15 9.05
N TYR A 100 1.84 15.16 9.91
CA TYR A 100 1.03 15.26 11.12
C TYR A 100 -0.24 16.10 10.98
N ASP A 101 -0.61 16.51 9.77
CA ASP A 101 -1.87 17.22 9.47
C ASP A 101 -2.83 16.27 8.78
N LEU A 102 -3.88 15.85 9.49
CA LEU A 102 -4.90 14.94 8.97
C LEU A 102 -6.15 15.68 8.50
N GLY A 103 -6.01 16.97 8.19
CA GLY A 103 -7.14 17.84 7.91
C GLY A 103 -7.61 18.59 9.16
N ASP A 104 -6.70 18.95 10.07
CA ASP A 104 -6.98 19.64 11.33
C ASP A 104 -6.17 20.92 11.54
N LYS A 105 -5.29 21.27 10.59
CA LYS A 105 -4.52 22.52 10.61
C LYS A 105 -4.76 23.30 9.34
N PHE A 106 -4.90 24.62 9.47
CA PHE A 106 -4.91 25.51 8.32
C PHE A 106 -3.49 25.57 7.70
N GLN A 107 -3.33 24.88 6.58
CA GLN A 107 -2.09 24.76 5.80
C GLN A 107 -2.41 24.55 4.33
N LYS A 108 -1.63 25.15 3.43
CA LYS A 108 -1.85 25.02 1.98
C LYS A 108 -3.25 25.50 1.54
N GLY A 109 -3.68 26.62 2.12
CA GLY A 109 -4.92 27.30 1.75
C GLY A 109 -6.19 26.72 2.36
N ASP A 110 -6.14 25.58 3.05
CA ASP A 110 -7.31 24.95 3.67
C ASP A 110 -6.96 24.20 4.97
N VAL A 111 -7.99 23.95 5.79
CA VAL A 111 -7.89 22.99 6.90
C VAL A 111 -7.96 21.57 6.35
N ARG A 112 -8.90 21.29 5.44
CA ARG A 112 -9.26 19.95 4.96
C ARG A 112 -8.18 19.37 4.04
N THR A 113 -8.13 18.05 4.00
CA THR A 113 -7.54 17.31 2.88
C THR A 113 -8.64 16.97 1.87
N ARG A 114 -8.31 16.28 0.77
CA ARG A 114 -9.33 15.78 -0.17
C ARG A 114 -10.22 14.71 0.46
N LEU A 115 -9.69 13.95 1.42
CA LEU A 115 -10.44 13.01 2.25
C LEU A 115 -11.43 13.73 3.18
N GLY A 116 -11.07 14.92 3.66
CA GLY A 116 -11.88 15.72 4.55
C GLY A 116 -11.09 16.25 5.74
N THR A 117 -11.81 16.54 6.80
CA THR A 117 -11.25 16.86 8.12
C THR A 117 -10.82 15.59 8.85
N LYS A 118 -9.99 15.77 9.88
CA LYS A 118 -9.61 14.68 10.78
C LYS A 118 -10.83 13.97 11.38
N ASP A 119 -11.85 14.70 11.82
CA ASP A 119 -13.03 14.10 12.45
C ASP A 119 -13.83 13.22 11.48
N GLU A 120 -13.96 13.63 10.22
CA GLU A 120 -14.60 12.83 9.18
C GLU A 120 -13.80 11.56 8.86
N LEU A 121 -12.47 11.64 8.84
CA LEU A 121 -11.58 10.50 8.67
C LEU A 121 -11.72 9.49 9.83
N LEU A 122 -11.71 9.96 11.08
CA LEU A 122 -11.87 9.10 12.26
C LEU A 122 -13.26 8.46 12.32
N ARG A 123 -14.30 9.20 11.93
CA ARG A 123 -15.66 8.66 11.81
C ARG A 123 -15.73 7.56 10.76
N MET A 124 -15.10 7.77 9.60
CA MET A 124 -15.06 6.77 8.54
C MET A 124 -14.41 5.47 9.02
N ALA A 125 -13.26 5.56 9.69
CA ALA A 125 -12.59 4.38 10.25
C ALA A 125 -13.50 3.63 11.25
N ALA A 126 -14.14 4.36 12.18
CA ALA A 126 -15.07 3.76 13.14
C ALA A 126 -16.28 3.07 12.47
N VAL A 127 -16.84 3.66 11.40
CA VAL A 127 -17.96 3.03 10.67
C VAL A 127 -17.50 1.82 9.86
N MET A 128 -16.32 1.87 9.24
CA MET A 128 -15.74 0.70 8.57
C MET A 128 -15.59 -0.47 9.56
N HIS A 129 -14.98 -0.24 10.72
CA HIS A 129 -14.84 -1.24 11.78
C HIS A 129 -16.18 -1.76 12.28
N ALA A 130 -17.18 -0.88 12.45
CA ALA A 130 -18.53 -1.30 12.85
C ALA A 130 -19.23 -2.19 11.82
N ASN A 131 -18.83 -2.12 10.54
CA ASN A 131 -19.29 -3.01 9.47
C ASN A 131 -18.36 -4.21 9.24
N GLY A 132 -17.34 -4.41 10.08
CA GLY A 132 -16.37 -5.49 9.94
C GLY A 132 -15.41 -5.33 8.77
N ILE A 133 -15.13 -4.08 8.37
CA ILE A 133 -14.21 -3.72 7.29
C ILE A 133 -12.93 -3.14 7.90
N GLU A 134 -11.79 -3.70 7.53
CA GLU A 134 -10.46 -3.19 7.86
C GLU A 134 -10.11 -1.94 7.03
N VAL A 135 -9.41 -0.99 7.65
CA VAL A 135 -8.92 0.22 6.99
C VAL A 135 -7.45 0.06 6.60
N VAL A 136 -7.19 0.06 5.29
CA VAL A 136 -5.84 0.01 4.72
C VAL A 136 -5.43 1.41 4.29
N GLN A 137 -4.42 1.98 4.94
CA GLN A 137 -4.00 3.35 4.68
C GLN A 137 -2.90 3.40 3.61
N ASP A 138 -3.03 4.29 2.63
CA ASP A 138 -1.96 4.62 1.70
C ASP A 138 -0.87 5.46 2.38
N ILE A 139 0.40 5.10 2.17
CA ILE A 139 1.57 5.64 2.83
C ILE A 139 2.61 6.04 1.77
N VAL A 140 2.93 7.34 1.74
CA VAL A 140 3.91 7.92 0.81
C VAL A 140 5.18 8.30 1.58
N PHE A 141 6.24 7.54 1.39
CA PHE A 141 7.54 7.74 2.06
C PHE A 141 8.64 8.32 1.19
N ASN A 142 8.52 8.14 -0.12
CA ASN A 142 9.58 8.47 -1.05
C ASN A 142 9.95 9.96 -1.01
N HIS A 143 8.96 10.84 -1.07
CA HIS A 143 9.16 12.26 -1.29
C HIS A 143 8.21 13.10 -0.42
N ILE A 144 8.48 14.40 -0.35
CA ILE A 144 7.60 15.40 0.27
C ILE A 144 7.64 16.67 -0.57
N ILE A 145 6.49 17.31 -0.79
CA ILE A 145 6.35 18.39 -1.78
C ILE A 145 5.78 19.64 -1.12
N GLY A 146 6.14 20.80 -1.67
CA GLY A 146 5.59 22.08 -1.25
C GLY A 146 6.38 22.77 -0.15
N ALA A 147 7.71 22.65 -0.12
CA ALA A 147 8.49 23.53 0.74
C ALA A 147 8.29 24.99 0.32
N ASN A 148 8.01 25.85 1.29
CA ASN A 148 7.90 27.29 1.06
C ASN A 148 9.24 28.01 1.29
N VAL A 149 10.22 27.33 1.89
CA VAL A 149 11.48 27.95 2.32
C VAL A 149 12.66 27.30 1.59
N ARG A 150 13.56 28.15 1.07
CA ARG A 150 14.74 27.74 0.31
C ARG A 150 15.96 27.59 1.21
N ASP A 151 16.81 26.61 0.92
CA ASP A 151 18.17 26.53 1.45
C ASP A 151 19.20 26.76 0.32
N PRO A 152 20.05 27.79 0.41
CA PRO A 152 21.08 28.05 -0.59
C PRO A 152 22.14 26.95 -0.77
N LEU A 153 22.30 26.04 0.21
CA LEU A 153 23.28 24.95 0.15
C LEU A 153 22.72 23.64 -0.41
N ALA A 154 21.41 23.57 -0.68
CA ALA A 154 20.83 22.44 -1.39
C ALA A 154 21.47 22.32 -2.80
N GLN A 155 21.86 21.10 -3.18
CA GLN A 155 22.67 20.83 -4.36
C GLN A 155 21.88 20.82 -5.68
N ASP A 156 20.55 20.85 -5.60
CA ASP A 156 19.58 20.74 -6.69
C ASP A 156 18.39 21.70 -6.44
N ASP A 157 17.15 21.21 -6.34
CA ASP A 157 16.02 22.04 -5.88
C ASP A 157 16.31 22.62 -4.49
N GLN A 158 16.30 23.95 -4.41
CA GLN A 158 16.57 24.67 -3.17
C GLN A 158 15.39 24.68 -2.20
N TYR A 159 14.18 24.32 -2.64
CA TYR A 159 12.99 24.22 -1.78
C TYR A 159 12.99 22.92 -0.96
N LYS A 160 13.85 22.88 0.07
CA LYS A 160 14.03 21.69 0.94
C LYS A 160 13.99 22.00 2.44
N ILE A 161 13.40 23.14 2.82
CA ILE A 161 13.13 23.47 4.21
C ILE A 161 11.62 23.37 4.44
N PHE A 162 11.23 22.38 5.24
CA PHE A 162 9.84 22.13 5.58
C PHE A 162 9.59 22.47 7.04
N ARG A 163 8.59 23.32 7.25
CA ARG A 163 8.11 23.80 8.53
C ARG A 163 6.60 23.76 8.50
N TYR A 164 5.99 23.41 9.63
CA TYR A 164 4.57 23.13 9.66
C TYR A 164 3.88 23.86 10.80
N THR A 165 2.64 24.20 10.56
CA THR A 165 1.74 24.80 11.54
C THR A 165 1.58 23.91 12.77
N SER A 166 1.44 24.54 13.92
CA SER A 166 1.06 23.89 15.18
C SER A 166 0.21 24.84 16.02
N PHE A 167 -0.37 24.35 17.11
CA PHE A 167 -1.09 25.21 18.05
C PHE A 167 -0.22 26.36 18.59
N ALA A 168 1.07 26.08 18.87
CA ALA A 168 2.00 27.09 19.38
C ALA A 168 2.43 28.11 18.33
N THR A 169 2.44 27.71 17.05
CA THR A 169 2.79 28.57 15.91
C THR A 169 1.79 28.35 14.78
N PRO A 170 0.58 28.94 14.86
CA PRO A 170 -0.46 28.82 13.83
C PRO A 170 -0.03 29.54 12.55
N GLN A 171 -0.45 29.09 11.35
CA GLN A 171 -0.25 29.85 10.10
C GLN A 171 -1.03 31.17 10.13
N THR A 172 -0.49 32.21 9.49
CA THR A 172 -1.20 33.48 9.30
C THR A 172 -1.35 33.82 7.82
N VAL A 173 -0.23 34.00 7.12
CA VAL A 173 -0.18 34.42 5.71
C VAL A 173 0.07 33.24 4.76
N GLY A 174 0.83 32.24 5.19
CA GLY A 174 1.15 31.06 4.36
C GLY A 174 2.23 31.27 3.31
N ASP A 175 3.02 32.33 3.41
CA ASP A 175 4.20 32.57 2.58
C ASP A 175 5.49 31.98 3.20
N SER A 176 6.62 32.16 2.53
CA SER A 176 7.91 31.66 3.00
C SER A 176 8.35 32.28 4.34
N VAL A 177 8.05 33.56 4.57
CA VAL A 177 8.39 34.29 5.81
C VAL A 177 7.54 33.80 6.98
N ASP A 178 6.29 33.46 6.72
CA ASP A 178 5.40 32.87 7.71
C ASP A 178 5.89 31.45 8.07
N TYR A 179 6.14 30.61 7.06
CA TYR A 179 6.52 29.21 7.27
C TYR A 179 7.86 29.03 7.99
N ILE A 180 8.86 29.88 7.75
CA ILE A 180 10.23 29.71 8.31
C ILE A 180 10.27 29.62 9.85
N GLY A 181 9.29 30.20 10.54
CA GLY A 181 9.18 30.21 12.00
C GLY A 181 8.25 29.16 12.58
N ARG A 182 7.58 28.34 11.75
CA ARG A 182 6.61 27.35 12.24
C ARG A 182 7.30 26.14 12.88
N ARG A 183 6.77 25.70 14.01
CA ARG A 183 7.39 24.71 14.93
C ARG A 183 6.62 23.39 15.03
N GLY A 184 5.88 23.03 13.99
CA GLY A 184 5.23 21.73 13.89
C GLY A 184 6.22 20.57 13.90
N ARG A 185 5.68 19.37 14.16
CA ARG A 185 6.47 18.14 14.32
C ARG A 185 7.18 17.73 13.04
N PHE A 186 8.29 17.00 13.18
CA PHE A 186 9.09 16.46 12.08
C PHE A 186 9.61 17.49 11.06
N PRO A 187 10.21 18.62 11.50
CA PRO A 187 10.80 19.62 10.62
C PRO A 187 11.92 19.01 9.78
N LYS A 188 12.03 19.43 8.51
CA LYS A 188 13.02 18.90 7.57
C LYS A 188 13.89 20.01 7.02
N ASN A 189 15.17 19.71 6.83
CA ASN A 189 16.20 20.57 6.26
C ASN A 189 16.76 19.89 5.01
N TRP A 190 17.48 20.63 4.17
CA TRP A 190 17.95 20.11 2.88
C TRP A 190 18.81 18.84 2.98
N ILE A 191 19.57 18.68 4.07
CA ILE A 191 20.41 17.49 4.33
C ILE A 191 19.57 16.21 4.47
N ASN A 192 18.28 16.33 4.80
CA ASN A 192 17.37 15.20 4.94
C ASN A 192 16.90 14.61 3.60
N PHE A 193 17.31 15.18 2.47
CA PHE A 193 16.84 14.80 1.14
C PHE A 193 18.00 14.38 0.24
N HIS A 194 17.72 13.61 -0.80
CA HIS A 194 18.65 13.41 -1.90
C HIS A 194 18.62 14.62 -2.85
N PRO A 195 19.73 14.99 -3.50
CA PRO A 195 21.10 14.71 -3.09
C PRO A 195 21.50 15.54 -1.85
N ASN A 196 22.39 14.98 -1.02
CA ASN A 196 23.03 15.64 0.12
C ASN A 196 24.52 15.21 0.22
N PRO A 197 25.33 15.76 1.16
CA PRO A 197 26.76 15.46 1.25
C PRO A 197 27.10 13.97 1.46
N TRP A 198 26.14 13.17 1.93
CA TRP A 198 26.31 11.74 2.21
C TRP A 198 25.78 10.83 1.11
N ARG A 199 24.79 11.30 0.35
CA ARG A 199 24.05 10.53 -0.67
C ARG A 199 23.61 11.45 -1.82
N GLY A 200 24.30 11.36 -2.95
CA GLY A 200 24.07 12.22 -4.12
C GLY A 200 25.19 13.26 -4.33
N PHE A 201 25.18 13.99 -5.46
CA PHE A 201 26.26 14.82 -6.02
C PHE A 201 27.20 15.50 -5.00
N GLY A 202 28.24 14.77 -4.57
CA GLY A 202 29.21 15.25 -3.58
C GLY A 202 29.87 14.18 -2.71
N GLY A 203 29.39 12.92 -2.73
CA GLY A 203 30.05 11.78 -2.07
C GLY A 203 30.67 10.73 -3.01
N ASN A 204 30.17 10.60 -4.25
CA ASN A 204 30.82 9.83 -5.32
C ASN A 204 30.21 10.25 -6.69
N PRO A 205 30.91 11.04 -7.52
CA PRO A 205 30.38 11.58 -8.79
C PRO A 205 30.07 10.52 -9.88
N GLY A 206 30.20 9.23 -9.57
CA GLY A 206 29.96 8.10 -10.48
C GLY A 206 28.91 7.09 -10.01
N SER A 207 28.20 7.32 -8.89
CA SER A 207 27.02 6.50 -8.60
C SER A 207 25.90 6.92 -9.56
N SER A 208 25.60 6.07 -10.54
CA SER A 208 24.38 6.21 -11.33
C SER A 208 23.19 6.45 -10.41
N LEU A 209 22.35 7.43 -10.77
CA LEU A 209 21.00 7.56 -10.22
C LEU A 209 20.34 6.19 -10.36
N ASN A 210 20.14 5.51 -9.23
CA ASN A 210 19.36 4.27 -9.21
C ASN A 210 17.93 4.64 -8.83
N ASP A 211 17.02 3.67 -8.81
CA ASP A 211 15.61 3.94 -8.55
C ASP A 211 15.38 4.66 -7.20
N VAL A 212 16.29 4.51 -6.23
CA VAL A 212 16.21 5.12 -4.88
C VAL A 212 16.69 6.58 -4.82
N THR A 213 17.63 6.98 -5.67
CA THR A 213 18.21 8.34 -5.64
C THR A 213 17.77 9.23 -6.80
N SER A 214 16.92 8.69 -7.67
CA SER A 214 16.41 9.40 -8.83
C SER A 214 15.21 10.27 -8.46
N ALA A 215 15.37 11.59 -8.59
CA ALA A 215 14.32 12.57 -8.35
C ALA A 215 13.19 12.50 -9.40
N PHE A 216 12.23 11.60 -9.17
CA PHE A 216 11.07 11.39 -10.06
C PHE A 216 9.84 12.21 -9.66
N PHE A 217 9.64 12.46 -8.37
CA PHE A 217 8.35 12.94 -7.84
C PHE A 217 8.44 14.24 -7.04
N GLY A 218 9.64 14.63 -6.61
CA GLY A 218 9.89 15.83 -5.82
C GLY A 218 11.18 15.68 -5.02
N PRO A 219 11.38 16.49 -3.95
CA PRO A 219 12.44 16.26 -2.98
C PRO A 219 12.33 14.85 -2.35
N ASP A 220 13.19 13.94 -2.79
CA ASP A 220 13.24 12.57 -2.27
C ASP A 220 13.89 12.54 -0.90
N ILE A 221 13.23 11.87 0.04
CA ILE A 221 13.72 11.72 1.41
C ILE A 221 14.92 10.77 1.41
N CYS A 222 15.96 11.14 2.15
CA CYS A 222 17.11 10.28 2.38
C CYS A 222 17.02 9.61 3.75
N PHE A 223 17.01 8.28 3.78
CA PHE A 223 16.99 7.50 5.03
C PHE A 223 18.37 7.03 5.49
N ASP A 224 19.46 7.51 4.88
CA ASP A 224 20.82 7.30 5.40
C ASP A 224 20.92 7.83 6.85
N PRO A 225 21.53 7.07 7.78
CA PRO A 225 21.68 7.50 9.17
C PRO A 225 22.28 8.90 9.35
N ARG A 226 23.13 9.34 8.42
CA ARG A 226 23.83 10.64 8.43
C ARG A 226 23.04 11.77 7.79
N ALA A 227 21.87 11.51 7.19
CA ALA A 227 21.00 12.52 6.60
C ALA A 227 20.27 13.35 7.68
N TYR A 228 21.04 14.05 8.50
CA TYR A 228 20.59 14.93 9.57
C TYR A 228 21.43 16.20 9.59
N GLY A 229 20.85 17.29 10.11
CA GLY A 229 21.58 18.52 10.36
C GLY A 229 20.66 19.74 10.32
N GLN A 230 21.26 20.91 10.51
CA GLN A 230 20.55 22.18 10.47
C GLN A 230 20.55 22.77 9.05
N SER A 231 19.55 23.60 8.74
CA SER A 231 19.58 24.42 7.52
C SER A 231 20.72 25.44 7.56
N SER A 232 21.15 25.93 6.41
CA SER A 232 22.16 26.99 6.30
C SER A 232 21.65 28.39 6.67
N LEU A 233 20.34 28.49 6.97
CA LEU A 233 19.71 29.75 7.36
C LEU A 233 20.29 30.32 8.67
N PRO A 234 20.35 31.66 8.83
CA PRO A 234 21.03 32.31 9.95
C PRO A 234 20.52 31.86 11.33
N THR A 235 21.39 31.26 12.14
CA THR A 235 21.08 30.67 13.46
C THR A 235 20.86 31.68 14.61
N GLY A 236 20.87 32.99 14.30
CA GLY A 236 20.58 34.07 15.26
C GLY A 236 19.29 34.85 15.00
N ASN A 237 18.54 34.52 13.94
CA ASN A 237 17.27 35.17 13.66
C ASN A 237 16.13 34.49 14.45
N PRO A 238 15.46 35.18 15.40
CA PRO A 238 14.41 34.58 16.23
C PRO A 238 13.17 34.14 15.43
N LEU A 239 13.02 34.62 14.19
CA LEU A 239 11.95 34.23 13.27
C LEU A 239 12.23 32.90 12.57
N VAL A 240 13.46 32.38 12.65
CA VAL A 240 13.85 31.13 11.97
C VAL A 240 13.83 29.98 12.95
N TYR A 241 12.97 29.00 12.70
CA TYR A 241 13.03 27.73 13.43
C TYR A 241 14.02 26.79 12.74
N ASN A 242 15.15 26.49 13.38
CA ASN A 242 16.17 25.60 12.84
C ASN A 242 16.65 24.63 13.93
N PRO A 243 15.84 23.62 14.29
CA PRO A 243 16.15 22.73 15.40
C PRO A 243 17.35 21.82 15.07
N PRO A 244 18.19 21.49 16.07
CA PRO A 244 19.23 20.49 15.90
C PRO A 244 18.61 19.13 15.59
N GLN A 245 19.29 18.35 14.75
CA GLN A 245 18.92 16.98 14.40
C GLN A 245 20.09 16.05 14.75
N SER A 246 19.81 14.78 15.02
CA SER A 246 20.79 13.77 15.43
C SER A 246 20.90 12.64 14.40
N LEU A 247 21.87 11.74 14.58
CA LEU A 247 21.97 10.49 13.81
C LEU A 247 20.60 9.76 13.75
N ASN A 248 20.30 9.18 12.58
CA ASN A 248 19.06 8.47 12.27
C ASN A 248 17.79 9.34 12.34
N TYR A 249 17.90 10.67 12.21
CA TYR A 249 16.78 11.59 12.37
C TYR A 249 15.55 11.21 11.53
N MET A 250 15.72 11.04 10.22
CA MET A 250 14.60 10.75 9.31
C MET A 250 13.89 9.44 9.64
N ARG A 251 14.66 8.37 9.87
CA ARG A 251 14.14 7.06 10.29
C ARG A 251 13.37 7.15 11.61
N ASN A 252 13.97 7.80 12.61
CA ASN A 252 13.38 7.90 13.96
C ASN A 252 12.08 8.72 13.96
N GLU A 253 12.06 9.87 13.28
CA GLU A 253 10.87 10.72 13.19
C GLU A 253 9.77 10.06 12.35
N LEU A 254 10.13 9.39 11.25
CA LEU A 254 9.16 8.66 10.43
C LEU A 254 8.51 7.53 11.23
N ARG A 255 9.30 6.75 11.98
CA ARG A 255 8.78 5.71 12.86
C ARG A 255 7.81 6.27 13.91
N ARG A 256 8.18 7.39 14.57
CA ARG A 256 7.29 8.08 15.53
C ARG A 256 5.99 8.52 14.88
N TRP A 257 6.08 9.09 13.68
CA TRP A 257 4.91 9.48 12.91
C TRP A 257 4.03 8.29 12.57
N PHE A 258 4.61 7.21 12.03
CA PHE A 258 3.87 6.03 11.59
C PHE A 258 3.11 5.40 12.75
N ILE A 259 3.79 5.18 13.88
CA ILE A 259 3.16 4.66 15.11
C ILE A 259 2.03 5.58 15.58
N TRP A 260 2.23 6.91 15.56
CA TRP A 260 1.17 7.86 15.91
C TRP A 260 0.01 7.79 14.91
N HIS A 261 0.28 7.76 13.62
CA HIS A 261 -0.71 7.78 12.53
C HIS A 261 -1.61 6.55 12.58
N THR A 262 -1.03 5.36 12.72
CA THR A 262 -1.73 4.09 12.96
C THR A 262 -2.70 4.21 14.13
N LYS A 263 -2.21 4.73 15.27
CA LYS A 263 -2.99 4.87 16.50
C LYS A 263 -4.10 5.90 16.40
N GLN A 264 -3.83 7.02 15.75
CA GLN A 264 -4.79 8.11 15.66
C GLN A 264 -6.01 7.70 14.86
N ILE A 265 -5.81 6.99 13.76
CA ILE A 265 -6.88 6.66 12.82
C ILE A 265 -7.52 5.30 13.15
N GLY A 266 -6.77 4.38 13.75
CA GLY A 266 -7.19 2.98 13.88
C GLY A 266 -6.97 2.22 12.57
N ILE A 267 -5.73 2.27 12.06
CA ILE A 267 -5.37 1.61 10.80
C ILE A 267 -5.09 0.13 11.04
N ASP A 268 -5.60 -0.73 10.15
CA ASP A 268 -5.46 -2.19 10.23
C ASP A 268 -4.45 -2.74 9.21
N GLY A 269 -4.16 -1.97 8.16
CA GLY A 269 -3.21 -2.34 7.12
C GLY A 269 -2.63 -1.15 6.36
N TYR A 270 -1.64 -1.42 5.50
CA TYR A 270 -0.91 -0.38 4.78
C TYR A 270 -0.73 -0.73 3.31
N ARG A 271 -0.85 0.28 2.45
CA ARG A 271 -0.31 0.29 1.10
C ARG A 271 0.84 1.29 1.06
N PHE A 272 2.04 0.83 0.74
CA PHE A 272 3.23 1.65 0.60
C PHE A 272 3.42 2.02 -0.87
N ASP A 273 3.36 3.32 -1.13
CA ASP A 273 3.60 3.93 -2.42
C ASP A 273 5.07 3.80 -2.85
N ALA A 274 5.33 3.56 -4.13
CA ALA A 274 6.65 3.74 -4.75
C ALA A 274 7.80 3.01 -4.02
N VAL A 275 7.61 1.78 -3.55
CA VAL A 275 8.60 1.07 -2.70
C VAL A 275 9.93 0.71 -3.39
N LYS A 276 9.98 0.86 -4.71
CA LYS A 276 11.20 0.76 -5.51
C LYS A 276 12.15 1.95 -5.31
N HIS A 277 11.62 3.06 -4.79
CA HIS A 277 12.25 4.37 -4.84
C HIS A 277 12.76 4.89 -3.49
N PHE A 278 12.70 4.07 -2.44
CA PHE A 278 13.35 4.36 -1.16
C PHE A 278 13.86 3.07 -0.51
N GLU A 279 14.67 3.19 0.54
CA GLU A 279 15.33 2.03 1.15
C GLU A 279 14.32 1.03 1.78
N PRO A 280 14.33 -0.26 1.41
CA PRO A 280 13.38 -1.27 1.91
C PRO A 280 13.37 -1.44 3.44
N HIS A 281 14.51 -1.19 4.10
CA HIS A 281 14.59 -1.27 5.56
C HIS A 281 13.61 -0.32 6.26
N VAL A 282 13.15 0.74 5.59
CA VAL A 282 12.18 1.70 6.14
C VAL A 282 10.83 1.03 6.36
N VAL A 283 10.32 0.30 5.35
CA VAL A 283 9.07 -0.49 5.47
C VAL A 283 9.23 -1.56 6.54
N HIS A 284 10.33 -2.31 6.51
CA HIS A 284 10.64 -3.32 7.53
C HIS A 284 10.60 -2.73 8.94
N ASP A 285 11.27 -1.60 9.16
CA ASP A 285 11.36 -0.93 10.46
C ASP A 285 9.99 -0.52 10.97
N VAL A 286 9.20 0.20 10.18
CA VAL A 286 7.91 0.73 10.66
C VAL A 286 6.90 -0.39 10.90
N VAL A 287 6.81 -1.39 10.00
CA VAL A 287 5.90 -2.53 10.15
C VAL A 287 6.27 -3.39 11.37
N TRP A 288 7.57 -3.64 11.59
CA TRP A 288 8.04 -4.34 12.79
C TRP A 288 7.57 -3.67 14.08
N HIS A 289 7.69 -2.33 14.15
CA HIS A 289 7.36 -1.61 15.37
C HIS A 289 5.86 -1.55 15.66
N VAL A 290 5.00 -1.57 14.64
CA VAL A 290 3.54 -1.66 14.84
C VAL A 290 3.07 -3.10 15.12
N ALA A 291 3.71 -4.11 14.51
CA ALA A 291 3.34 -5.52 14.66
C ALA A 291 3.77 -6.15 16.00
N SER A 292 4.96 -5.80 16.50
CA SER A 292 5.64 -6.58 17.53
C SER A 292 5.15 -6.39 18.98
N SER A 293 4.33 -5.39 19.31
CA SER A 293 4.06 -4.97 20.70
C SER A 293 5.30 -4.82 21.63
N SER A 294 6.53 -4.89 21.11
CA SER A 294 7.78 -4.73 21.87
C SER A 294 8.26 -3.29 21.92
N GLY A 295 7.40 -2.36 21.52
CA GLY A 295 7.67 -0.93 21.43
C GLY A 295 6.94 -0.11 22.48
N ASP A 296 6.76 -0.63 23.68
CA ASP A 296 6.86 0.30 24.80
C ASP A 296 7.92 -0.23 25.74
N ILE A 297 8.75 0.66 26.24
CA ILE A 297 9.47 0.31 27.45
C ILE A 297 8.50 0.23 28.65
N THR A 298 7.20 0.49 28.48
CA THR A 298 6.18 0.30 29.52
C THR A 298 4.86 -0.44 29.21
N GLN A 299 4.15 -0.32 28.09
CA GLN A 299 2.79 -0.83 27.81
C GLN A 299 2.46 -0.81 26.30
N GLY A 300 1.81 -1.85 25.79
CA GLY A 300 1.14 -1.78 24.49
C GLY A 300 0.35 -0.48 24.32
N VAL A 301 0.39 0.07 23.10
CA VAL A 301 -0.35 1.23 22.59
C VAL A 301 -1.60 1.61 23.41
N ASN A 302 -1.51 2.46 24.45
CA ASN A 302 -2.68 2.88 25.26
C ASN A 302 -3.64 1.72 25.67
N GLY A 303 -3.13 0.50 25.91
CA GLY A 303 -3.97 -0.67 26.20
C GLY A 303 -4.66 -1.34 25.00
N SER A 304 -4.41 -0.91 23.76
CA SER A 304 -4.81 -1.63 22.54
C SER A 304 -3.89 -2.84 22.30
N PRO A 305 -4.43 -3.99 21.85
CA PRO A 305 -3.61 -5.12 21.42
C PRO A 305 -2.64 -4.70 20.30
N ALA A 306 -1.49 -5.39 20.21
CA ALA A 306 -0.71 -5.35 18.99
C ALA A 306 -1.63 -5.69 17.81
N LEU A 307 -1.45 -5.05 16.66
CA LEU A 307 -2.13 -5.49 15.43
C LEU A 307 -1.65 -6.91 15.00
N GLY A 308 -0.61 -7.44 15.65
CA GLY A 308 -0.06 -8.77 15.41
C GLY A 308 0.84 -8.82 14.19
N TRP A 309 1.35 -10.01 13.87
CA TRP A 309 2.18 -10.24 12.67
C TRP A 309 1.35 -10.38 11.37
N ASP A 310 0.02 -10.32 11.49
CA ASP A 310 -0.93 -10.55 10.40
C ASP A 310 -1.49 -9.26 9.77
N ILE A 311 -0.83 -8.11 10.02
CA ILE A 311 -1.16 -6.83 9.39
C ILE A 311 -1.02 -6.95 7.87
N LEU A 312 -2.08 -6.61 7.14
CA LEU A 312 -2.02 -6.53 5.68
C LEU A 312 -1.12 -5.35 5.28
N SER A 313 0.06 -5.64 4.75
CA SER A 313 1.03 -4.64 4.30
C SER A 313 1.44 -4.92 2.85
N ILE A 314 1.26 -3.94 1.97
CA ILE A 314 1.37 -4.10 0.51
C ILE A 314 2.32 -3.04 -0.03
N GLY A 315 3.40 -3.43 -0.69
CA GLY A 315 4.29 -2.54 -1.42
C GLY A 315 3.89 -2.43 -2.88
N GLU A 316 3.84 -1.20 -3.38
CA GLU A 316 3.75 -0.93 -4.81
C GLU A 316 5.14 -0.99 -5.46
N TRP A 317 5.58 -2.21 -5.76
CA TRP A 317 6.78 -2.42 -6.57
C TRP A 317 6.34 -2.70 -8.02
N VAL A 318 6.62 -1.77 -8.93
CA VAL A 318 6.35 -1.95 -10.35
C VAL A 318 7.53 -2.69 -10.99
N GLY A 319 7.39 -4.01 -11.13
CA GLY A 319 8.49 -4.87 -11.57
C GLY A 319 8.06 -6.30 -11.90
N GLY A 320 9.04 -7.12 -12.30
CA GLY A 320 8.81 -8.52 -12.62
C GLY A 320 8.76 -9.41 -11.38
N LYS A 321 8.15 -10.60 -11.53
CA LYS A 321 7.95 -11.61 -10.47
C LYS A 321 9.16 -11.80 -9.54
N THR A 322 10.35 -11.98 -10.10
CA THR A 322 11.58 -12.19 -9.31
C THR A 322 11.89 -10.98 -8.42
N GLU A 323 11.76 -9.76 -8.92
CA GLU A 323 12.03 -8.54 -8.15
C GLU A 323 11.01 -8.35 -7.02
N LEU A 324 9.75 -8.69 -7.27
CA LEU A 324 8.68 -8.67 -6.27
C LEU A 324 8.98 -9.65 -5.12
N ASP A 325 9.35 -10.89 -5.46
CA ASP A 325 9.70 -11.93 -4.48
C ASP A 325 10.98 -11.58 -3.71
N GLU A 326 11.98 -10.99 -4.37
CA GLU A 326 13.22 -10.50 -3.76
C GLU A 326 12.93 -9.37 -2.76
N TRP A 327 12.16 -8.34 -3.15
CA TRP A 327 11.82 -7.23 -2.25
C TRP A 327 11.00 -7.68 -1.05
N ALA A 328 10.00 -8.55 -1.26
CA ALA A 328 9.18 -9.06 -0.17
C ALA A 328 9.97 -9.98 0.77
N GLY A 329 10.74 -10.92 0.23
CA GLY A 329 11.29 -12.05 0.99
C GLY A 329 12.72 -11.84 1.52
N ALA A 330 13.56 -11.04 0.88
CA ALA A 330 14.94 -10.87 1.30
C ALA A 330 15.05 -10.13 2.65
N PRO A 331 16.07 -10.42 3.46
CA PRO A 331 16.35 -9.63 4.66
C PRO A 331 16.73 -8.18 4.29
N PRO A 332 16.47 -7.20 5.17
CA PRO A 332 16.96 -5.85 4.96
C PRO A 332 18.49 -5.83 4.94
N ALA A 333 19.09 -4.93 4.16
CA ALA A 333 20.53 -4.76 4.15
C ALA A 333 21.06 -4.38 5.56
N PRO A 334 22.26 -4.88 5.94
CA PRO A 334 22.88 -4.49 7.20
C PRO A 334 23.24 -2.99 7.19
N GLU A 335 23.27 -2.37 8.37
CA GLU A 335 23.51 -0.93 8.54
C GLU A 335 24.82 -0.46 7.90
N SER A 336 25.86 -1.30 7.87
CA SER A 336 27.13 -1.01 7.19
C SER A 336 26.98 -0.79 5.67
N VAL A 337 26.02 -1.44 5.02
CA VAL A 337 25.67 -1.23 3.60
C VAL A 337 24.84 0.04 3.43
N LEU A 338 24.02 0.38 4.44
CA LEU A 338 23.27 1.64 4.50
C LEU A 338 24.15 2.86 4.78
N GLU A 339 25.39 2.68 5.22
CA GLU A 339 26.38 3.75 5.40
C GLU A 339 27.41 3.81 4.24
N GLY A 340 27.62 2.69 3.51
CA GLY A 340 28.74 2.50 2.58
C GLY A 340 28.57 3.05 1.15
N GLY A 341 27.43 3.64 0.81
CA GLY A 341 27.15 4.12 -0.55
C GLY A 341 26.49 3.05 -1.43
N LEU A 342 25.58 3.49 -2.29
CA LEU A 342 24.76 2.62 -3.14
C LEU A 342 25.60 2.00 -4.26
N SER A 343 25.41 0.71 -4.53
CA SER A 343 25.90 0.11 -5.77
C SER A 343 25.14 0.71 -6.97
N SER A 344 25.77 0.73 -8.14
CA SER A 344 25.21 1.27 -9.39
C SER A 344 23.90 0.59 -9.83
N THR A 345 23.55 -0.54 -9.23
CA THR A 345 22.34 -1.32 -9.54
C THR A 345 21.21 -1.20 -8.52
N GLY A 346 21.40 -0.54 -7.37
CA GLY A 346 20.39 -0.44 -6.29
C GLY A 346 20.00 -1.77 -5.61
N ARG A 347 20.42 -2.92 -6.17
CA ARG A 347 20.06 -4.29 -5.77
C ARG A 347 20.74 -4.81 -4.50
N ASN A 348 21.49 -3.97 -3.77
CA ASN A 348 22.16 -4.38 -2.54
C ASN A 348 21.43 -3.91 -1.26
N LEU A 349 20.23 -3.33 -1.39
CA LEU A 349 19.48 -2.79 -0.23
C LEU A 349 18.61 -3.82 0.50
N GLY A 350 18.55 -5.06 -0.01
CA GLY A 350 17.79 -6.15 0.59
C GLY A 350 16.29 -6.01 0.36
N GLY A 351 15.50 -6.68 1.20
CA GLY A 351 14.05 -6.67 1.17
C GLY A 351 13.44 -6.33 2.53
N VAL A 352 12.19 -6.72 2.74
CA VAL A 352 11.43 -6.43 3.96
C VAL A 352 11.22 -7.63 4.86
N ASP A 353 11.89 -8.76 4.59
CA ASP A 353 11.83 -10.00 5.39
C ASP A 353 10.38 -10.39 5.70
N ASN A 354 9.57 -10.50 4.65
CA ASN A 354 8.16 -10.88 4.68
C ASN A 354 7.28 -10.03 5.62
N ARG A 355 7.66 -8.78 5.93
CA ARG A 355 6.78 -7.85 6.67
C ARG A 355 5.74 -7.18 5.81
N ALA A 356 6.02 -7.03 4.52
CA ALA A 356 5.05 -6.61 3.51
C ALA A 356 5.14 -7.55 2.30
N GLY A 357 4.01 -7.73 1.63
CA GLY A 357 3.95 -8.31 0.30
C GLY A 357 3.91 -7.23 -0.77
N THR A 358 3.64 -7.61 -2.01
CA THR A 358 3.56 -6.67 -3.15
C THR A 358 2.30 -6.87 -3.96
N PHE A 359 1.91 -5.83 -4.72
CA PHE A 359 1.00 -6.02 -5.84
C PHE A 359 1.62 -6.95 -6.88
N ASP A 360 0.83 -7.92 -7.37
CA ASP A 360 1.32 -8.93 -8.31
C ASP A 360 1.34 -8.40 -9.75
N PHE A 361 2.26 -7.46 -10.02
CA PHE A 361 2.51 -6.94 -11.36
C PHE A 361 2.96 -8.04 -12.33
N GLY A 362 3.63 -9.09 -11.81
CA GLY A 362 4.02 -10.28 -12.58
C GLY A 362 2.80 -10.99 -13.18
N LEU A 363 1.84 -11.39 -12.33
CA LEU A 363 0.59 -12.02 -12.74
C LEU A 363 -0.24 -11.10 -13.64
N ARG A 364 -0.30 -9.81 -13.31
CA ARG A 364 -1.09 -8.84 -14.08
C ARG A 364 -0.62 -8.76 -15.53
N GLY A 365 0.70 -8.77 -15.75
CA GLY A 365 1.29 -8.78 -17.09
C GLY A 365 2.39 -7.74 -17.32
N PHE A 366 3.23 -7.49 -16.31
CA PHE A 366 4.36 -6.57 -16.43
C PHE A 366 5.51 -7.14 -17.27
N SER A 367 5.91 -8.41 -17.04
CA SER A 367 7.06 -9.04 -17.74
C SER A 367 6.67 -10.04 -18.83
N THR A 368 5.46 -10.59 -18.74
CA THR A 368 4.87 -11.52 -19.72
C THR A 368 3.41 -11.11 -19.93
N ASP A 369 2.72 -11.74 -20.88
CA ASP A 369 1.37 -11.36 -21.24
C ASP A 369 0.36 -11.41 -20.06
N GLY A 370 0.54 -12.27 -19.04
CA GLY A 370 -0.24 -12.18 -17.79
C GLY A 370 -1.77 -12.17 -17.97
N LEU A 371 -2.48 -11.53 -17.04
CA LEU A 371 -3.91 -11.24 -17.19
C LEU A 371 -4.21 -10.33 -18.38
N VAL A 372 -3.32 -9.39 -18.70
CA VAL A 372 -3.49 -8.45 -19.82
C VAL A 372 -3.59 -9.17 -21.17
N GLY A 373 -2.76 -10.17 -21.43
CA GLY A 373 -2.78 -10.97 -22.66
C GLY A 373 -3.72 -12.18 -22.59
N MET A 374 -4.23 -12.52 -21.41
CA MET A 374 -5.40 -13.39 -21.26
C MET A 374 -6.70 -12.69 -21.69
N VAL A 375 -6.94 -11.48 -21.18
CA VAL A 375 -7.76 -10.47 -21.89
C VAL A 375 -7.03 -10.17 -23.22
N TYR A 376 -7.45 -9.42 -24.21
CA TYR A 376 -6.65 -9.10 -25.44
C TYR A 376 -5.86 -10.16 -26.28
N GLY A 377 -5.59 -11.40 -25.87
CA GLY A 377 -5.03 -12.48 -26.69
C GLY A 377 -6.10 -13.25 -27.46
N PHE A 378 -7.37 -12.87 -27.28
CA PHE A 378 -8.53 -13.35 -28.05
C PHE A 378 -8.64 -14.88 -28.15
N GLY A 379 -8.31 -15.57 -27.06
CA GLY A 379 -8.40 -17.04 -26.96
C GLY A 379 -7.11 -17.79 -27.31
N ALA A 380 -6.06 -17.11 -27.78
CA ALA A 380 -4.76 -17.72 -28.04
C ALA A 380 -3.88 -17.86 -26.78
N PHE A 381 -4.25 -17.21 -25.68
CA PHE A 381 -3.51 -17.26 -24.43
C PHE A 381 -3.61 -18.64 -23.78
N ASP A 382 -2.47 -19.23 -23.41
CA ASP A 382 -2.42 -20.51 -22.71
C ASP A 382 -2.74 -20.31 -21.21
N MET A 383 -4.00 -20.56 -20.87
CA MET A 383 -4.52 -20.46 -19.50
C MET A 383 -3.78 -21.37 -18.50
N SER A 384 -3.12 -22.43 -18.95
CA SER A 384 -2.39 -23.35 -18.05
C SER A 384 -1.17 -22.69 -17.40
N THR A 385 -0.71 -21.57 -17.94
CA THR A 385 0.45 -20.83 -17.45
C THR A 385 0.13 -19.93 -16.25
N ILE A 386 -1.13 -19.57 -16.02
CA ILE A 386 -1.53 -18.61 -14.96
C ILE A 386 -0.90 -18.91 -13.59
N PRO A 387 -0.91 -20.16 -13.07
CA PRO A 387 -0.32 -20.44 -11.77
C PRO A 387 1.19 -20.14 -11.69
N SER A 388 1.94 -20.30 -12.78
CA SER A 388 3.39 -20.01 -12.79
C SER A 388 3.71 -18.52 -12.95
N LEU A 389 2.75 -17.71 -13.39
CA LEU A 389 2.90 -16.26 -13.58
C LEU A 389 2.80 -15.48 -12.27
N GLN A 390 2.04 -15.99 -11.29
CA GLN A 390 1.92 -15.39 -9.97
C GLN A 390 3.25 -15.46 -9.20
N GLN A 391 3.52 -14.53 -8.29
CA GLN A 391 4.67 -14.52 -7.35
C GLN A 391 4.88 -15.80 -6.52
N ASP A 392 6.10 -16.35 -6.45
CA ASP A 392 6.36 -17.58 -5.70
C ASP A 392 6.07 -17.43 -4.21
N ASN A 393 6.22 -16.22 -3.67
CA ASN A 393 5.84 -15.90 -2.31
C ASN A 393 4.32 -15.71 -2.16
N ARG A 394 3.58 -16.82 -2.25
CA ARG A 394 2.10 -16.89 -2.21
C ARG A 394 1.46 -16.27 -0.97
N GLY A 395 2.18 -16.21 0.14
CA GLY A 395 1.72 -15.58 1.39
C GLY A 395 1.86 -14.06 1.42
N ARG A 396 2.55 -13.48 0.43
CA ARG A 396 2.95 -12.06 0.36
C ARG A 396 2.69 -11.46 -1.02
N THR A 397 1.57 -11.83 -1.63
CA THR A 397 1.12 -11.31 -2.92
C THR A 397 -0.30 -10.74 -2.83
N VAL A 398 -0.53 -9.66 -3.58
CA VAL A 398 -1.84 -9.03 -3.81
C VAL A 398 -2.13 -9.07 -5.30
N PRO A 399 -2.79 -10.14 -5.78
CA PRO A 399 -3.29 -10.22 -7.16
C PRO A 399 -4.30 -9.11 -7.46
N PHE A 400 -4.17 -8.44 -8.60
CA PHE A 400 -5.06 -7.33 -8.99
C PHE A 400 -5.23 -7.25 -10.52
N VAL A 401 -6.32 -6.61 -10.96
CA VAL A 401 -6.63 -6.42 -12.40
C VAL A 401 -6.26 -5.00 -12.84
N ASN A 402 -6.89 -4.00 -12.25
CA ASN A 402 -6.58 -2.58 -12.44
C ASN A 402 -6.34 -1.88 -11.10
N ASN A 403 -5.81 -0.67 -11.18
CA ASN A 403 -5.68 0.28 -10.09
C ASN A 403 -5.69 1.71 -10.68
N HIS A 404 -5.61 2.73 -9.83
CA HIS A 404 -5.56 4.13 -10.26
C HIS A 404 -4.39 4.52 -11.19
N ASP A 405 -3.33 3.72 -11.27
CA ASP A 405 -2.19 3.98 -12.15
C ASP A 405 -2.27 3.22 -13.47
N THR A 406 -2.93 2.07 -13.48
CA THR A 406 -3.04 1.22 -14.67
C THR A 406 -4.34 1.44 -15.44
N PHE A 407 -5.27 2.19 -14.87
CA PHE A 407 -6.51 2.60 -15.52
C PHE A 407 -6.73 4.11 -15.35
N ARG A 408 -6.45 4.87 -16.41
CA ARG A 408 -6.65 6.33 -16.47
C ARG A 408 -7.41 6.72 -17.74
N PRO A 409 -8.73 6.48 -17.77
CA PRO A 409 -9.54 6.82 -18.93
C PRO A 409 -9.47 8.32 -19.23
N PRO A 410 -9.33 8.73 -20.50
CA PRO A 410 -9.78 10.06 -20.88
C PRO A 410 -11.29 10.13 -20.59
N LEU A 411 -11.76 11.19 -19.93
CA LEU A 411 -13.16 11.31 -19.55
C LEU A 411 -13.90 12.26 -20.51
N GLN A 412 -15.15 11.90 -20.85
CA GLN A 412 -16.08 12.86 -21.46
C GLN A 412 -16.51 13.92 -20.42
N PRO A 413 -17.09 15.07 -20.85
CA PRO A 413 -17.52 16.11 -19.91
C PRO A 413 -18.51 15.64 -18.82
N ASN A 414 -19.28 14.58 -19.10
CA ASN A 414 -20.21 13.97 -18.14
C ASN A 414 -19.55 12.89 -17.24
N GLY A 415 -18.26 12.64 -17.41
CA GLY A 415 -17.50 11.61 -16.68
C GLY A 415 -17.54 10.21 -17.29
N ASP A 416 -18.19 10.01 -18.43
CA ASP A 416 -18.23 8.71 -19.08
C ASP A 416 -16.92 8.37 -19.80
N TYR A 417 -16.64 7.06 -19.92
CA TYR A 417 -15.52 6.56 -20.70
C TYR A 417 -15.84 6.65 -22.20
N PRO A 418 -14.93 7.18 -23.04
CA PRO A 418 -15.14 7.25 -24.47
C PRO A 418 -15.20 5.87 -25.10
N VAL A 419 -15.84 5.80 -26.26
CA VAL A 419 -15.88 4.60 -27.10
C VAL A 419 -14.73 4.69 -28.10
N GLY A 420 -13.78 3.74 -28.04
CA GLY A 420 -12.74 3.55 -29.05
C GLY A 420 -11.57 4.54 -29.05
N THR A 421 -11.49 5.47 -28.10
CA THR A 421 -10.34 6.39 -27.96
C THR A 421 -9.71 6.22 -26.57
N TRP A 422 -8.50 5.69 -26.53
CA TRP A 422 -7.70 5.55 -25.31
C TRP A 422 -6.32 6.14 -25.54
N THR A 423 -5.96 7.19 -24.80
CA THR A 423 -4.63 7.80 -24.88
C THR A 423 -3.82 7.37 -23.66
N SER A 424 -2.88 6.45 -23.89
CA SER A 424 -2.17 5.66 -22.86
C SER A 424 -1.00 6.38 -22.15
N SER A 425 -0.88 7.71 -22.23
CA SER A 425 0.35 8.40 -21.81
C SER A 425 0.49 8.58 -20.29
N SER A 426 -0.52 8.23 -19.51
CA SER A 426 -0.53 8.45 -18.06
C SER A 426 -0.62 7.16 -17.24
N GLU A 427 -0.52 6.00 -17.89
CA GLU A 427 -0.75 4.70 -17.25
C GLU A 427 0.55 3.92 -17.02
N LEU A 428 0.63 3.18 -15.91
CA LEU A 428 1.72 2.25 -15.60
C LEU A 428 1.54 0.89 -16.30
N GLY A 429 1.39 0.93 -17.61
CA GLY A 429 1.20 -0.24 -18.47
C GLY A 429 -0.20 -0.28 -19.11
N ARG A 430 -0.48 -1.34 -19.88
CA ARG A 430 -1.74 -1.50 -20.60
C ARG A 430 -2.91 -1.68 -19.61
N ASN A 431 -3.96 -0.89 -19.79
CA ASN A 431 -5.20 -0.98 -19.04
C ASN A 431 -6.08 -2.17 -19.48
N ILE A 432 -6.90 -2.69 -18.58
CA ILE A 432 -7.97 -3.63 -18.93
C ILE A 432 -9.29 -2.86 -18.87
N ASP A 433 -9.99 -2.66 -20.00
CA ASP A 433 -11.23 -1.86 -20.03
C ASP A 433 -12.32 -2.53 -19.17
N PRO A 434 -12.98 -1.80 -18.25
CA PRO A 434 -14.08 -2.31 -17.44
C PRO A 434 -15.30 -2.82 -18.23
N ARG A 435 -15.37 -2.54 -19.54
CA ARG A 435 -16.42 -2.99 -20.47
C ARG A 435 -16.02 -4.25 -21.24
N GLU A 436 -14.80 -4.73 -21.06
CA GLU A 436 -14.32 -5.95 -21.72
C GLU A 436 -14.95 -7.20 -21.07
N PRO A 437 -15.69 -8.05 -21.82
CA PRO A 437 -16.34 -9.23 -21.26
C PRO A 437 -15.42 -10.22 -20.52
N ARG A 438 -14.13 -10.27 -20.84
CA ARG A 438 -13.13 -11.13 -20.17
C ARG A 438 -12.60 -10.54 -18.86
N LEU A 439 -12.99 -9.32 -18.48
CA LEU A 439 -12.65 -8.72 -17.19
C LEU A 439 -13.11 -9.61 -16.03
N ALA A 440 -14.32 -10.17 -16.11
CA ALA A 440 -14.85 -11.10 -15.11
C ALA A 440 -13.96 -12.33 -14.91
N VAL A 441 -13.34 -12.84 -15.99
CA VAL A 441 -12.41 -13.96 -15.92
C VAL A 441 -11.12 -13.56 -15.20
N ALA A 442 -10.61 -12.35 -15.46
CA ALA A 442 -9.44 -11.82 -14.75
C ALA A 442 -9.72 -11.71 -13.24
N TYR A 443 -10.91 -11.23 -12.87
CA TYR A 443 -11.36 -11.19 -11.47
C TYR A 443 -11.49 -12.59 -10.86
N ALA A 444 -12.14 -13.53 -11.56
CA ALA A 444 -12.25 -14.91 -11.11
C ALA A 444 -10.88 -15.55 -10.86
N ILE A 445 -9.87 -15.26 -11.70
CA ILE A 445 -8.50 -15.73 -11.50
C ILE A 445 -7.90 -15.17 -10.21
N ILE A 446 -7.88 -13.84 -10.03
CA ILE A 446 -7.23 -13.24 -8.85
C ILE A 446 -7.90 -13.68 -7.54
N LEU A 447 -9.21 -13.95 -7.58
CA LEU A 447 -9.97 -14.50 -6.45
C LEU A 447 -9.72 -15.99 -6.21
N SER A 448 -9.25 -16.73 -7.21
CA SER A 448 -8.98 -18.17 -7.11
C SER A 448 -7.57 -18.50 -6.66
N VAL A 449 -6.58 -17.67 -7.01
CA VAL A 449 -5.17 -17.88 -6.66
C VAL A 449 -4.88 -17.51 -5.20
N ASP A 450 -3.69 -17.85 -4.71
CA ASP A 450 -3.26 -17.51 -3.35
C ASP A 450 -3.07 -16.00 -3.15
N GLY A 451 -3.00 -15.56 -1.89
CA GLY A 451 -2.84 -14.14 -1.54
C GLY A 451 -4.16 -13.40 -1.34
N SER A 452 -4.08 -12.10 -1.05
CA SER A 452 -5.24 -11.24 -0.79
C SER A 452 -5.55 -10.44 -2.05
N PRO A 453 -6.64 -10.72 -2.79
CA PRO A 453 -6.93 -10.06 -4.06
C PRO A 453 -7.40 -8.63 -3.84
N GLN A 454 -6.99 -7.75 -4.76
CA GLN A 454 -7.52 -6.40 -4.86
C GLN A 454 -8.59 -6.28 -5.95
N ILE A 455 -9.71 -5.68 -5.57
CA ILE A 455 -10.75 -5.16 -6.46
C ILE A 455 -10.55 -3.66 -6.63
N PHE A 456 -10.73 -3.18 -7.85
CA PHE A 456 -10.66 -1.75 -8.17
C PHE A 456 -12.05 -1.12 -8.22
N PHE A 457 -12.19 0.09 -7.66
CA PHE A 457 -13.47 0.80 -7.59
C PHE A 457 -14.18 0.90 -8.94
N GLU A 458 -13.48 1.33 -9.99
CA GLU A 458 -14.08 1.60 -11.31
C GLU A 458 -14.39 0.32 -12.09
N ASP A 459 -13.80 -0.81 -11.70
CA ASP A 459 -14.12 -2.12 -12.24
C ASP A 459 -15.34 -2.70 -11.53
N LEU A 460 -15.48 -2.52 -10.20
CA LEU A 460 -16.63 -3.01 -9.44
C LEU A 460 -17.89 -2.19 -9.73
N PHE A 461 -17.80 -0.87 -9.60
CA PHE A 461 -18.92 0.04 -9.78
C PHE A 461 -18.95 0.61 -11.19
N ASN A 462 -20.09 0.54 -11.85
CA ASN A 462 -20.26 1.02 -13.22
C ASN A 462 -20.49 2.54 -13.23
N ILE A 463 -19.43 3.31 -12.93
CA ILE A 463 -19.47 4.79 -12.93
C ILE A 463 -19.00 5.43 -14.25
N GLY A 464 -18.47 4.63 -15.16
CA GLY A 464 -17.95 5.08 -16.46
C GLY A 464 -18.99 5.15 -17.57
N SER A 465 -20.27 5.01 -17.24
CA SER A 465 -21.38 5.11 -18.19
C SER A 465 -22.59 5.77 -17.52
N GLY A 466 -23.42 6.45 -18.33
CA GLY A 466 -24.68 7.04 -17.87
C GLY A 466 -24.54 8.41 -17.21
N GLY A 467 -23.36 9.03 -17.24
CA GLY A 467 -23.11 10.37 -16.72
C GLY A 467 -23.19 10.49 -15.19
N ILE A 468 -22.98 9.39 -14.47
CA ILE A 468 -23.18 9.32 -13.01
C ILE A 468 -21.89 9.45 -12.19
N ARG A 469 -20.71 9.51 -12.84
CA ARG A 469 -19.39 9.54 -12.17
C ARG A 469 -19.33 10.54 -11.01
N TYR A 470 -19.90 11.72 -11.18
CA TYR A 470 -19.79 12.81 -10.21
C TYR A 470 -21.02 12.98 -9.32
N THR A 471 -22.12 12.26 -9.55
CA THR A 471 -23.42 12.54 -8.91
C THR A 471 -24.06 11.33 -8.26
N HIS A 472 -23.47 10.14 -8.40
CA HIS A 472 -23.98 8.93 -7.79
C HIS A 472 -24.04 9.02 -6.25
N ILE A 473 -25.00 8.32 -5.66
CA ILE A 473 -25.22 8.25 -4.22
C ILE A 473 -24.69 6.90 -3.71
N PRO A 474 -23.68 6.87 -2.83
CA PRO A 474 -23.02 5.64 -2.41
C PRO A 474 -23.96 4.63 -1.76
N SER A 475 -24.98 5.08 -1.02
CA SER A 475 -25.94 4.21 -0.33
C SER A 475 -27.06 3.66 -1.24
N ASN A 476 -27.18 4.11 -2.49
CA ASN A 476 -28.27 3.73 -3.40
C ASN A 476 -27.77 2.83 -4.54
N PRO A 477 -28.13 1.53 -4.59
CA PRO A 477 -27.74 0.62 -5.66
C PRO A 477 -28.17 1.04 -7.06
N ALA A 478 -29.33 1.70 -7.20
CA ALA A 478 -29.77 2.21 -8.50
C ALA A 478 -28.93 3.41 -8.98
N SER A 479 -28.35 4.17 -8.04
CA SER A 479 -27.52 5.33 -8.35
C SER A 479 -26.04 4.98 -8.53
N LEU A 480 -25.56 3.94 -7.86
CA LEU A 480 -24.20 3.42 -7.97
C LEU A 480 -24.31 1.91 -8.27
N PRO A 481 -24.56 1.55 -9.54
CA PRO A 481 -24.71 0.16 -9.96
C PRO A 481 -23.39 -0.60 -9.89
N VAL A 482 -23.48 -1.88 -9.60
CA VAL A 482 -22.34 -2.81 -9.56
C VAL A 482 -22.35 -3.64 -10.84
N ARG A 483 -21.18 -4.12 -11.28
CA ARG A 483 -21.09 -5.15 -12.31
C ARG A 483 -21.29 -6.54 -11.68
N ASP A 484 -22.41 -7.20 -12.00
CA ASP A 484 -22.83 -8.46 -11.36
C ASP A 484 -21.84 -9.63 -11.58
N ASP A 485 -21.13 -9.61 -12.70
CA ASP A 485 -20.10 -10.60 -13.04
C ASP A 485 -18.87 -10.51 -12.12
N ILE A 486 -18.63 -9.35 -11.53
CA ILE A 486 -17.64 -9.11 -10.50
C ILE A 486 -18.29 -9.34 -9.12
N ALA A 487 -19.44 -8.74 -8.83
CA ALA A 487 -20.07 -8.73 -7.50
C ALA A 487 -20.38 -10.10 -6.86
N ASN A 488 -20.48 -11.19 -7.64
CA ASN A 488 -20.89 -12.52 -7.19
C ASN A 488 -19.82 -13.27 -6.35
N PHE A 489 -19.08 -12.57 -5.49
CA PHE A 489 -17.99 -13.09 -4.68
C PHE A 489 -18.43 -14.06 -3.58
N ASP A 490 -19.64 -13.85 -3.03
CA ASP A 490 -20.16 -14.60 -1.87
C ASP A 490 -20.27 -16.10 -2.12
N SER A 491 -20.48 -16.52 -3.36
CA SER A 491 -20.56 -17.94 -3.74
C SER A 491 -19.20 -18.65 -3.80
N VAL A 492 -18.08 -17.92 -3.75
CA VAL A 492 -16.72 -18.46 -3.98
C VAL A 492 -15.80 -18.31 -2.75
N SER A 493 -15.98 -17.26 -1.93
CA SER A 493 -15.10 -16.94 -0.80
C SER A 493 -15.53 -17.57 0.53
N SER A 494 -16.83 -17.86 0.71
CA SER A 494 -17.41 -18.26 2.01
C SER A 494 -17.44 -19.78 2.29
N GLU A 495 -17.11 -20.64 1.31
CA GLU A 495 -17.18 -22.10 1.48
C GLU A 495 -15.81 -22.79 1.47
N THR A 496 -15.66 -23.77 2.36
CA THR A 496 -14.45 -24.60 2.51
C THR A 496 -14.01 -25.28 1.20
N PRO A 497 -12.71 -25.58 1.01
CA PRO A 497 -12.17 -26.12 -0.25
C PRO A 497 -12.85 -27.39 -0.79
N ILE A 498 -13.54 -28.15 0.07
CA ILE A 498 -14.21 -29.41 -0.28
C ILE A 498 -15.55 -29.19 -1.00
N GLN A 499 -16.24 -28.07 -0.80
CA GLN A 499 -17.48 -27.75 -1.53
C GLN A 499 -17.24 -27.13 -2.92
N LYS A 500 -16.03 -26.59 -3.16
CA LYS A 500 -15.63 -25.89 -4.41
C LYS A 500 -15.69 -26.74 -5.69
N ARG A 501 -15.72 -28.07 -5.63
CA ARG A 501 -15.80 -28.94 -6.83
C ARG A 501 -17.20 -29.07 -7.44
N ARG A 502 -18.27 -28.64 -6.76
CA ARG A 502 -19.64 -28.87 -7.25
C ARG A 502 -20.26 -27.70 -8.03
N LEU A 503 -19.92 -26.45 -7.71
CA LEU A 503 -20.59 -25.28 -8.31
C LEU A 503 -20.10 -24.95 -9.74
N LEU A 504 -18.80 -25.10 -10.03
CA LEU A 504 -18.26 -24.85 -11.38
C LEU A 504 -18.67 -25.91 -12.42
N CYS A 505 -19.08 -27.12 -12.01
CA CYS A 505 -19.59 -28.15 -12.93
C CYS A 505 -21.10 -28.04 -13.21
N ALA A 506 -21.86 -27.26 -12.45
CA ALA A 506 -23.30 -27.15 -12.64
C ALA A 506 -23.67 -26.12 -13.71
N HIS A 507 -22.87 -25.07 -13.90
CA HIS A 507 -23.15 -24.01 -14.87
C HIS A 507 -22.67 -24.28 -16.31
N SER A 508 -21.95 -25.38 -16.55
CA SER A 508 -21.59 -25.82 -17.91
C SER A 508 -22.56 -26.85 -18.50
N ARG A 509 -23.69 -27.14 -17.83
CA ARG A 509 -24.71 -28.08 -18.31
C ARG A 509 -26.03 -27.44 -18.75
N ASP A 510 -26.21 -26.13 -18.56
CA ASP A 510 -27.43 -25.41 -18.95
C ASP A 510 -27.14 -24.23 -19.92
N ARG A 511 -26.21 -24.42 -20.87
CA ARG A 511 -26.21 -23.68 -22.14
C ARG A 511 -25.89 -24.61 -23.30
#